data_AF-A0A2M8Y3G4-F1
#
_entry.id   AF-A0A2M8Y3G4-F1
#
_cell.length_a   1.000
_cell.length_b   1.000
_cell.length_c   1.000
_cell.angle_alpha   90.00
_cell.angle_beta   90.00
_cell.angle_gamma   90.00
#
_symmetry.space_group_name_H-M   'P 1'
#
loop_
_entity.id
_entity.type
_entity.pdbx_description
1 polymer ?
#
loop_
_entity_poly.entity_id
_entity_poly.type
_entity_poly.pdbx_seq_one_letter_code
_entity_poly.pdbx_strand_id
1 'polypeptide(L)'
;MNLKDCLLKIDLILMLKILVLEIIYFFGMFFILLFFFFGYFGSGAGASSAMAIKCGIVADYFLIFPPLLFNLYKIIKLYNNQFAKAMTYLIAEIIMISFFAYQYLYGLIGS
;
A
#
# COMPACT_ATOMS: atom_id res chain seq x y z
N MET A 1 14.22 -10.76 24.03
CA MET A 1 13.54 -11.88 23.33
C MET A 1 14.28 -12.11 22.02
N ASN A 2 14.59 -13.35 21.66
CA ASN A 2 15.39 -13.64 20.46
C ASN A 2 14.53 -13.45 19.19
N LEU A 3 15.12 -12.97 18.09
CA LEU A 3 14.37 -12.66 16.85
C LEU A 3 13.68 -13.90 16.28
N LYS A 4 14.35 -15.06 16.35
CA LYS A 4 13.83 -16.36 15.90
C LYS A 4 12.57 -16.78 16.64
N ASP A 5 12.54 -16.61 17.96
CA ASP A 5 11.39 -16.97 18.79
C ASP A 5 10.18 -16.07 18.52
N CYS A 6 10.43 -14.86 18.02
CA CYS A 6 9.40 -13.91 17.68
C CYS A 6 8.79 -14.19 16.29
N LEU A 7 9.61 -14.62 15.33
CA LEU A 7 9.13 -15.08 14.01
C LEU A 7 8.22 -16.31 14.14
N LEU A 8 8.49 -17.19 15.09
CA LEU A 8 7.62 -18.33 15.39
C LEU A 8 6.28 -17.94 16.03
N LYS A 9 6.15 -16.69 16.52
CA LYS A 9 4.94 -16.15 17.15
C LYS A 9 4.24 -15.10 16.29
N ILE A 10 4.50 -15.09 14.98
CA ILE A 10 3.77 -14.24 14.05
C ILE A 10 2.29 -14.57 14.12
N ASP A 11 1.47 -13.53 14.25
CA ASP A 11 0.02 -13.66 14.20
C ASP A 11 -0.44 -13.69 12.74
N LEU A 12 -0.53 -14.90 12.18
CA LEU A 12 -0.93 -15.10 10.78
C LEU A 12 -2.33 -14.55 10.49
N ILE A 13 -3.24 -14.58 11.47
CA ILE A 13 -4.60 -14.06 11.32
C ILE A 13 -4.55 -12.54 11.21
N LEU A 14 -3.75 -11.88 12.05
CA LEU A 14 -3.53 -10.44 11.96
C LEU A 14 -2.88 -10.05 10.63
N MET A 15 -1.86 -10.79 10.19
CA MET A 15 -1.20 -10.56 8.90
C MET A 15 -2.19 -10.63 7.74
N LEU A 16 -3.02 -11.68 7.70
CA LEU A 16 -4.05 -11.83 6.66
C LEU A 16 -5.04 -10.66 6.67
N LYS A 17 -5.46 -10.21 7.86
CA LYS A 17 -6.37 -9.06 8.00
C LYS A 17 -5.75 -7.77 7.46
N ILE A 18 -4.46 -7.54 7.70
CA ILE A 18 -3.73 -6.37 7.19
C ILE A 18 -3.73 -6.42 5.66
N LEU A 19 -3.27 -7.53 5.08
CA LEU A 19 -3.18 -7.69 3.63
C LEU A 19 -4.55 -7.55 2.93
N VAL A 20 -5.61 -8.18 3.48
CA VAL A 20 -6.96 -8.05 2.92
C VAL A 20 -7.45 -6.60 2.96
N LEU A 21 -7.19 -5.88 4.06
CA LEU A 21 -7.60 -4.50 4.20
C LEU A 21 -6.86 -3.58 3.21
N GLU A 22 -5.58 -3.84 2.99
CA GLU A 22 -4.76 -3.09 2.03
C GLU A 22 -5.17 -3.35 0.58
N ILE A 23 -5.51 -4.61 0.24
CA ILE A 23 -6.07 -4.96 -1.07
C ILE A 23 -7.39 -4.24 -1.29
N ILE A 24 -8.30 -4.27 -0.30
CA ILE A 24 -9.59 -3.56 -0.37
C ILE A 24 -9.37 -2.05 -0.53
N TYR A 25 -8.43 -1.47 0.21
CA TYR A 25 -8.07 -0.07 0.10
C TYR A 25 -7.55 0.27 -1.31
N PHE A 26 -6.62 -0.53 -1.82
CA PHE A 26 -6.02 -0.34 -3.14
C PHE A 26 -7.09 -0.35 -4.24
N PHE A 27 -7.94 -1.37 -4.30
CA PHE A 27 -9.00 -1.45 -5.30
C PHE A 27 -10.05 -0.34 -5.12
N GLY A 28 -10.47 -0.06 -3.89
CA GLY A 28 -11.44 0.99 -3.61
C GLY A 28 -10.95 2.36 -4.07
N MET A 29 -9.72 2.72 -3.71
CA MET A 29 -9.10 3.98 -4.12
C MET A 29 -8.81 4.04 -5.61
N PHE A 30 -8.40 2.93 -6.22
CA PHE A 30 -8.18 2.86 -7.66
C PHE A 30 -9.44 3.24 -8.44
N PHE A 31 -10.60 2.67 -8.10
CA PHE A 31 -11.86 3.02 -8.76
C PHE A 31 -12.29 4.46 -8.49
N ILE A 32 -12.13 4.95 -7.25
CA ILE A 32 -12.43 6.36 -6.91
C ILE A 32 -11.59 7.31 -7.78
N LEU A 33 -10.28 7.06 -7.88
CA LEU A 33 -9.36 7.87 -8.68
C LEU A 33 -9.67 7.77 -10.18
N LEU A 34 -10.03 6.58 -10.67
CA LEU A 34 -10.44 6.37 -12.05
C LEU A 34 -11.68 7.21 -12.41
N PHE A 35 -12.72 7.19 -11.57
CA PHE A 35 -13.91 8.02 -11.79
C PHE A 35 -13.61 9.51 -11.65
N PHE A 36 -12.77 9.90 -10.70
CA PHE A 36 -12.34 11.28 -10.52
C PHE A 36 -11.60 11.80 -11.75
N PHE A 37 -10.65 11.05 -12.28
CA PHE A 37 -9.91 11.44 -13.49
C PHE A 37 -10.78 11.43 -14.73
N PHE A 38 -11.69 10.46 -14.87
CA PHE A 38 -12.66 10.47 -15.97
C PHE A 38 -13.55 11.71 -15.91
N GLY A 39 -14.00 12.13 -14.72
CA GLY A 39 -14.79 13.35 -14.55
C GLY A 39 -13.99 14.64 -14.78
N TYR A 40 -12.74 14.69 -14.36
CA TYR A 40 -11.89 15.88 -14.45
C TYR A 40 -11.29 16.10 -15.85
N PHE A 41 -10.82 15.03 -16.51
CA PHE A 41 -10.18 15.10 -17.82
C PHE A 41 -11.06 14.63 -18.99
N GLY A 42 -12.23 14.04 -18.72
CA GLY A 42 -13.12 13.44 -19.72
C GLY A 42 -12.62 12.09 -20.25
N SER A 43 -13.24 11.60 -21.33
CA SER A 43 -12.88 10.34 -21.99
C SER A 43 -11.50 10.35 -22.67
N GLY A 44 -10.77 11.47 -22.59
CA GLY A 44 -9.43 11.66 -23.12
C GLY A 44 -8.33 11.66 -22.06
N ALA A 45 -8.59 11.18 -20.83
CA ALA A 45 -7.68 11.21 -19.69
C ALA A 45 -6.30 10.51 -19.89
N GLY A 46 -6.07 9.87 -21.05
CA GLY A 46 -4.75 9.36 -21.47
C GLY A 46 -3.99 10.25 -22.46
N ALA A 47 -4.54 11.40 -22.87
CA ALA A 47 -3.97 12.23 -23.93
C ALA A 47 -2.90 13.19 -23.40
N SER A 48 -1.65 12.72 -23.34
CA SER A 48 -0.39 13.44 -23.61
C SER A 48 -0.10 14.77 -22.88
N SER A 49 -0.97 15.17 -21.97
CA SER A 49 -0.88 16.42 -21.22
C SER A 49 0.05 16.19 -20.04
N ALA A 50 1.07 17.04 -19.91
CA ALA A 50 1.96 17.02 -18.75
C ALA A 50 1.18 17.10 -17.40
N MET A 51 -0.04 17.65 -17.41
CA MET A 51 -0.92 17.69 -16.24
C MET A 51 -1.55 16.33 -15.94
N ALA A 52 -1.99 15.58 -16.95
CA ALA A 52 -2.55 14.24 -16.76
C ALA A 52 -1.51 13.26 -16.21
N ILE A 53 -0.27 13.33 -16.72
CA ILE A 53 0.86 12.53 -16.21
C ILE A 53 1.15 12.87 -14.75
N LYS A 54 1.26 14.16 -14.41
CA LYS A 54 1.47 14.59 -13.01
C LYS A 54 0.34 14.14 -12.08
N CYS A 55 -0.91 14.19 -12.54
CA CYS A 55 -2.05 13.71 -11.78
C CYS A 55 -2.01 12.19 -11.57
N GLY A 56 -1.60 11.41 -12.58
CA GLY A 56 -1.37 9.97 -12.45
C GLY A 56 -0.35 9.63 -11.37
N ILE A 57 0.82 10.29 -11.40
CA ILE A 57 1.87 10.13 -10.38
C ILE A 57 1.34 10.46 -8.98
N VAL A 58 0.55 11.53 -8.85
CA VAL A 58 -0.06 11.89 -7.56
C VAL A 58 -1.08 10.85 -7.11
N ALA A 59 -1.88 10.28 -8.01
CA ALA A 59 -2.80 9.19 -7.70
C ALA A 59 -2.07 7.95 -7.19
N ASP A 60 -0.93 7.60 -7.80
CA ASP A 60 -0.10 6.47 -7.36
C ASP A 60 0.35 6.65 -5.91
N TYR A 61 0.73 7.88 -5.52
CA TYR A 61 1.04 8.20 -4.13
C TYR A 61 -0.16 8.03 -3.18
N PHE A 62 -1.38 8.34 -3.62
CA PHE A 62 -2.60 8.08 -2.82
C PHE A 62 -2.92 6.59 -2.68
N LEU A 63 -2.51 5.76 -3.64
CA LEU A 63 -2.64 4.31 -3.55
C LEU A 63 -1.59 3.69 -2.62
N ILE A 64 -0.36 4.20 -2.65
CA ILE A 64 0.79 3.59 -1.98
C ILE A 64 1.00 4.10 -0.56
N PHE A 65 1.01 5.42 -0.32
CA PHE A 65 1.47 5.96 0.97
C PHE A 65 0.56 5.65 2.16
N PRO A 66 -0.78 5.72 2.05
CA PRO A 66 -1.64 5.52 3.22
C PRO A 66 -1.47 4.15 3.91
N PRO A 67 -1.45 2.99 3.22
CA PRO A 67 -1.19 1.71 3.87
C PRO A 67 0.22 1.65 4.48
N LEU A 68 1.23 2.16 3.75
CA LEU A 68 2.63 2.28 4.21
C LEU A 68 2.74 3.04 5.54
N LEU A 69 2.15 4.24 5.59
CA LEU A 69 2.17 5.10 6.77
C LEU A 69 1.39 4.48 7.94
N PHE A 70 0.27 3.82 7.65
CA PHE A 70 -0.51 3.14 8.67
C PHE A 70 0.28 2.01 9.33
N ASN A 71 0.92 1.16 8.54
CA ASN A 71 1.74 0.06 9.05
C ASN A 71 2.97 0.57 9.81
N LEU A 72 3.69 1.57 9.26
CA LEU A 72 4.82 2.20 9.95
C LEU A 72 4.41 2.77 11.32
N TYR A 73 3.27 3.48 11.38
CA TYR A 73 2.72 3.96 12.64
C TYR A 73 2.44 2.81 13.62
N LYS A 74 1.83 1.72 13.16
CA LYS A 74 1.54 0.55 13.99
C LYS A 74 2.81 -0.14 14.49
N ILE A 75 3.84 -0.26 13.66
CA ILE A 75 5.14 -0.83 14.02
C ILE A 75 5.75 -0.02 15.16
N ILE A 76 5.89 1.30 14.99
CA ILE A 76 6.49 2.19 15.99
C ILE A 76 5.71 2.13 17.31
N LYS A 77 4.37 2.18 17.25
CA LYS A 77 3.50 2.17 18.43
C LYS A 77 3.58 0.84 19.20
N LEU A 78 3.70 -0.28 18.51
CA LEU A 78 3.63 -1.61 19.11
C LEU A 78 5.02 -2.17 19.46
N TYR A 79 6.10 -1.59 18.94
CA TYR A 79 7.47 -2.12 19.08
C TYR A 79 7.86 -2.42 20.54
N ASN A 80 7.62 -1.48 21.45
CA ASN A 80 8.03 -1.60 22.85
C ASN A 80 7.14 -2.53 23.69
N ASN A 81 5.84 -2.64 23.36
CA ASN A 81 4.85 -3.32 24.20
C ASN A 81 4.35 -4.65 23.64
N GLN A 82 4.33 -4.80 22.32
CA GLN A 82 3.76 -5.94 21.61
C GLN A 82 4.64 -6.31 20.40
N PHE A 83 5.92 -6.60 20.67
CA PHE A 83 6.95 -6.82 19.65
C PHE A 83 6.55 -7.84 18.57
N ALA A 84 5.90 -8.96 18.93
CA ALA A 84 5.43 -9.95 17.95
C ALA A 84 4.39 -9.40 16.96
N LYS A 85 3.49 -8.52 17.42
CA LYS A 85 2.53 -7.84 16.54
C LYS A 85 3.23 -6.78 15.68
N ALA A 86 4.17 -6.03 16.25
CA ALA A 86 4.98 -5.08 15.48
C ALA A 86 5.74 -5.79 14.35
N MET A 87 6.33 -6.96 14.61
CA MET A 87 6.95 -7.80 13.59
C MET A 87 5.96 -8.31 12.54
N THR A 88 4.72 -8.61 12.94
CA THR A 88 3.65 -9.00 12.00
C THR A 88 3.32 -7.85 11.03
N TYR A 89 3.19 -6.62 11.53
CA TYR A 89 3.01 -5.44 10.69
C TYR A 89 4.22 -5.19 9.78
N LEU A 90 5.45 -5.39 10.28
CA LEU A 90 6.67 -5.24 9.47
C LEU A 90 6.72 -6.24 8.30
N ILE A 91 6.33 -7.49 8.53
CA ILE A 91 6.32 -8.50 7.48
C ILE A 91 5.23 -8.20 6.45
N ALA A 92 4.02 -7.81 6.89
CA ALA A 92 2.96 -7.37 5.99
C ALA A 92 3.43 -6.18 5.12
N GLU A 93 4.13 -5.22 5.73
CA GLU A 93 4.70 -4.07 5.05
C GLU A 93 5.72 -4.47 3.96
N ILE A 94 6.63 -5.40 4.27
CA ILE A 94 7.59 -5.91 3.29
C ILE A 94 6.87 -6.59 2.11
N ILE A 95 5.80 -7.34 2.36
CA ILE A 95 4.98 -7.96 1.32
C ILE A 95 4.33 -6.89 0.43
N MET A 96 3.79 -5.82 1.02
CA MET A 96 3.18 -4.73 0.28
C MET A 96 4.18 -3.94 -0.57
N ILE A 97 5.35 -3.63 -0.02
CA ILE A 97 6.44 -3.00 -0.78
C ILE A 97 6.83 -3.90 -1.98
N SER A 98 6.94 -5.21 -1.76
CA SER A 98 7.25 -6.16 -2.84
C SER A 98 6.15 -6.18 -3.91
N PHE A 99 4.89 -6.11 -3.51
CA PHE A 99 3.74 -6.05 -4.41
C PHE A 99 3.73 -4.74 -5.24
N PHE A 100 4.02 -3.60 -4.64
CA PHE A 100 4.12 -2.32 -5.37
C PHE A 100 5.34 -2.29 -6.30
N ALA A 101 6.48 -2.82 -5.86
CA ALA A 101 7.67 -2.94 -6.70
C ALA A 101 7.38 -3.82 -7.93
N TYR A 102 6.64 -4.92 -7.76
CA TYR A 102 6.16 -5.73 -8.87
C TYR A 102 5.29 -4.90 -9.83
N GLN A 103 4.28 -4.20 -9.34
CA GLN A 103 3.42 -3.38 -10.20
C GLN A 103 4.18 -2.30 -10.97
N TYR A 104 5.16 -1.66 -10.34
CA TYR A 104 6.03 -0.68 -10.99
C TYR A 104 6.87 -1.30 -12.11
N LEU A 105 7.48 -2.47 -11.86
CA LEU A 105 8.30 -3.17 -12.87
C LEU A 105 7.49 -3.58 -14.12
N TYR A 106 6.19 -3.85 -13.96
CA TYR A 106 5.29 -4.19 -15.06
C TYR A 106 4.55 -2.98 -15.64
N GLY A 107 4.88 -1.75 -15.20
CA GLY A 107 4.33 -0.51 -15.75
C GLY A 107 2.88 -0.21 -15.38
N LEU A 108 2.33 -0.89 -14.36
CA LEU A 108 0.95 -0.70 -13.88
C LEU A 108 0.79 0.56 -13.01
N ILE A 109 1.88 1.01 -12.39
CA ILE A 109 1.96 2.18 -11.51
C ILE A 109 3.27 2.90 -11.85
N GLY A 110 3.28 4.24 -11.85
CA GLY A 110 4.49 5.05 -12.04
C GLY A 110 4.95 5.22 -13.49
N SER A 111 4.07 5.00 -14.47
CA SER A 111 4.30 5.22 -15.91
C SER A 111 3.81 6.58 -16.43
#